data_AF-A0A6H9Y1A9-F1
#
_entry.id   AF-A0A6H9Y1A9-F1
#
_cell.length_a   1.000
_cell.length_b   1.000
_cell.length_c   1.000
_cell.angle_alpha   90.00
_cell.angle_beta   90.00
_cell.angle_gamma   90.00
#
_symmetry.space_group_name_H-M   'P 1'
#
loop_
_entity.id
_entity.type
_entity.pdbx_description
1 polymer ?
#
loop_
_entity_poly.entity_id
_entity_poly.type
_entity_poly.pdbx_seq_one_letter_code
_entity_poly.pdbx_strand_id
1 'polypeptide(L)'
;MKAKFSLGLIPLFFAGVALATPPSHAPAHGWRAKNDPYYAGYSGKRYREDFGILSGRCNRDAIGAVLGGAGGAVIGGQVAGRDDRVVGMVIGGVLGAVVGHAIGEEMDKRDRACMGHALELGKAGVPVVWSHNGHRYHFTPRGDASGGCRYATLVMDQRKPREVLACPNKNGEWKFSRR
;
A
#
# COMPACT_ATOMS: atom_id res chain seq x y z
N MET A 1 17.55 -57.51 56.97
CA MET A 1 16.63 -56.56 56.29
C MET A 1 17.47 -55.50 55.60
N LYS A 2 17.50 -55.46 54.26
CA LYS A 2 18.24 -54.44 53.49
C LYS A 2 17.31 -53.91 52.40
N ALA A 3 16.75 -52.72 52.60
CA ALA A 3 15.92 -52.05 51.60
C ALA A 3 16.83 -51.37 50.57
N LYS A 4 16.66 -51.70 49.29
CA LYS A 4 17.31 -51.02 48.17
C LYS A 4 16.27 -50.08 47.55
N PHE A 5 16.46 -48.78 47.70
CA PHE A 5 15.69 -47.76 46.98
C PHE A 5 16.36 -47.52 45.62
N SER A 6 15.71 -47.92 44.54
CA SER A 6 16.07 -47.50 43.18
C SER A 6 15.38 -46.17 42.88
N LEU A 7 16.18 -45.11 42.74
CA LEU A 7 15.73 -43.83 42.19
C LEU A 7 15.59 -43.97 40.68
N GLY A 8 14.36 -43.99 40.16
CA GLY A 8 14.07 -43.92 38.74
C GLY A 8 14.15 -42.48 38.24
N LEU A 9 15.07 -42.20 37.33
CA LEU A 9 15.23 -40.90 36.67
C LEU A 9 14.15 -40.77 35.58
N ILE A 10 13.17 -39.89 35.74
CA ILE A 10 12.16 -39.59 34.71
C ILE A 10 12.75 -38.54 33.76
N PRO A 11 12.99 -38.84 32.47
CA PRO A 11 13.44 -37.83 31.53
C PRO A 11 12.24 -36.92 31.18
N LEU A 12 12.27 -35.69 31.69
CA LEU A 12 11.43 -34.60 31.20
C LEU A 12 11.90 -34.23 29.79
N PHE A 13 11.26 -34.81 28.77
CA PHE A 13 11.38 -34.34 27.40
C PHE A 13 10.79 -32.93 27.31
N PHE A 14 11.66 -31.91 27.37
CA PHE A 14 11.34 -30.56 26.96
C PHE A 14 11.11 -30.58 25.44
N ALA A 15 9.85 -30.70 25.01
CA ALA A 15 9.46 -30.38 23.65
C ALA A 15 9.61 -28.86 23.48
N GLY A 16 10.79 -28.42 23.05
CA GLY A 16 11.01 -27.04 22.66
C GLY A 16 10.04 -26.67 21.54
N VAL A 17 9.14 -25.73 21.80
CA VAL A 17 8.27 -25.15 20.78
C VAL A 17 9.17 -24.43 19.78
N ALA A 18 9.47 -25.08 18.66
CA ALA A 18 10.22 -24.46 17.57
C ALA A 18 9.33 -23.41 16.91
N LEU A 19 9.50 -22.15 17.30
CA LEU A 19 8.92 -21.00 16.60
C LEU A 19 9.63 -20.89 15.23
N ALA A 20 9.11 -21.60 14.24
CA ALA A 20 9.66 -21.62 12.88
C ALA A 20 9.25 -20.35 12.11
N THR A 21 9.84 -19.20 12.46
CA THR A 21 9.76 -17.99 11.65
C THR A 21 10.56 -18.22 10.36
N PRO A 22 9.95 -18.18 9.16
CA PRO A 22 10.66 -18.45 7.91
C PRO A 22 11.73 -17.37 7.66
N PRO A 23 12.93 -17.72 7.22
CA PRO A 23 13.96 -16.74 6.87
C PRO A 23 13.46 -15.83 5.74
N SER A 24 13.94 -14.58 5.72
CA SER A 24 13.46 -13.52 4.80
C SER A 24 13.49 -13.93 3.33
N HIS A 25 14.42 -14.79 2.93
CA HIS A 25 14.66 -15.22 1.55
C HIS A 25 13.84 -16.46 1.11
N ALA A 26 13.20 -17.20 2.03
CA ALA A 26 12.45 -18.42 1.68
C ALA A 26 10.98 -18.12 1.36
N PRO A 27 10.37 -18.65 0.29
CA PRO A 27 8.95 -18.42 -0.01
C PRO A 27 8.05 -18.98 1.12
N ALA A 28 7.16 -18.14 1.64
CA ALA A 28 6.31 -18.44 2.80
C ALA A 28 5.01 -17.64 2.74
N HIS A 29 4.22 -17.89 1.69
CA HIS A 29 3.04 -17.08 1.34
C HIS A 29 2.01 -16.98 2.47
N GLY A 30 1.70 -18.11 3.14
CA GLY A 30 0.69 -18.13 4.22
C GLY A 30 1.16 -17.50 5.53
N TRP A 31 2.44 -17.65 5.88
CA TRP A 31 3.00 -17.04 7.09
C TRP A 31 3.14 -15.53 6.90
N ARG A 32 3.67 -15.07 5.76
CA ARG A 32 3.81 -13.63 5.47
C ARG A 32 2.46 -12.94 5.34
N ALA A 33 1.46 -13.55 4.72
CA ALA A 33 0.12 -12.97 4.66
C ALA A 33 -0.49 -12.70 6.05
N LYS A 34 -0.06 -13.42 7.09
CA LYS A 34 -0.54 -13.26 8.47
C LYS A 34 0.38 -12.45 9.38
N ASN A 35 1.67 -12.35 9.05
CA ASN A 35 2.70 -11.82 9.94
C ASN A 35 3.53 -10.69 9.32
N ASP A 36 3.33 -10.36 8.04
CA ASP A 36 4.05 -9.27 7.39
C ASP A 36 3.34 -7.94 7.72
N PRO A 37 4.00 -6.99 8.40
CA PRO A 37 3.37 -5.71 8.75
C PRO A 37 3.19 -4.76 7.54
N TYR A 38 3.37 -5.28 6.32
CA TYR A 38 3.37 -4.50 5.09
C TYR A 38 2.28 -4.95 4.12
N TYR A 39 1.70 -3.98 3.43
CA TYR A 39 0.78 -4.13 2.31
C TYR A 39 1.56 -4.27 1.01
N ALA A 40 1.32 -5.37 0.29
CA ALA A 40 1.91 -5.61 -1.03
C ALA A 40 1.18 -4.78 -2.09
N GLY A 41 1.90 -3.83 -2.70
CA GLY A 41 1.42 -3.02 -3.80
C GLY A 41 1.51 -3.73 -5.15
N TYR A 42 0.66 -3.29 -6.07
CA TYR A 42 0.62 -3.76 -7.44
C TYR A 42 1.98 -3.69 -8.15
N SER A 43 2.77 -2.64 -7.90
CA SER A 43 4.10 -2.49 -8.51
C SER A 43 5.18 -3.40 -7.90
N GLY A 44 4.83 -4.23 -6.92
CA GLY A 44 5.75 -5.06 -6.14
C GLY A 44 6.39 -4.32 -4.96
N LYS A 45 6.06 -3.03 -4.76
CA LYS A 45 6.51 -2.25 -3.61
C LYS A 45 5.71 -2.59 -2.35
N ARG A 46 6.34 -2.44 -1.19
CA ARG A 46 5.74 -2.73 0.12
C ARG A 46 5.43 -1.44 0.85
N TYR A 47 4.22 -1.35 1.42
CA TYR A 47 3.74 -0.18 2.15
C TYR A 47 3.44 -0.54 3.60
N ARG A 48 3.83 0.31 4.57
CA ARG A 48 3.53 0.04 5.99
C ARG A 48 2.10 0.37 6.39
N GLU A 49 1.50 1.30 5.67
CA GLU A 49 0.16 1.80 5.92
C GLU A 49 -0.65 1.71 4.63
N ASP A 50 -1.97 1.48 4.77
CA ASP A 50 -2.90 1.46 3.65
C ASP A 50 -3.64 2.79 3.47
N PHE A 51 -3.54 3.70 4.45
CA PHE A 51 -4.28 4.97 4.52
C PHE A 51 -5.79 4.84 4.26
N GLY A 52 -6.39 3.69 4.57
CA GLY A 52 -7.80 3.37 4.36
C GLY A 52 -8.16 2.89 2.95
N ILE A 53 -7.20 2.76 2.02
CA ILE A 53 -7.44 2.39 0.62
C ILE A 53 -8.19 1.07 0.49
N LEU A 54 -7.83 0.07 1.30
CA LEU A 54 -8.46 -1.26 1.26
C LEU A 54 -9.95 -1.22 1.65
N SER A 55 -10.35 -0.19 2.40
CA SER A 55 -11.75 0.07 2.77
C SER A 55 -12.50 0.96 1.76
N GLY A 56 -11.88 1.33 0.63
CA GLY A 56 -12.48 2.21 -0.38
C GLY A 56 -12.44 3.69 -0.02
N ARG A 57 -11.58 4.10 0.90
CA ARG A 57 -11.41 5.50 1.31
C ARG A 57 -9.95 5.91 1.25
N CYS A 58 -9.67 7.21 1.22
CA CYS A 58 -8.31 7.70 1.40
C CYS A 58 -8.25 8.72 2.54
N ASN A 59 -7.43 8.43 3.55
CA ASN A 59 -7.15 9.36 4.64
C ASN A 59 -6.04 10.35 4.23
N ARG A 60 -6.47 11.50 3.69
CA ARG A 60 -5.57 12.56 3.23
C ARG A 60 -4.74 13.17 4.35
N ASP A 61 -5.27 13.24 5.56
CA ASP A 61 -4.58 13.86 6.69
C ASP A 61 -3.44 12.98 7.18
N ALA A 62 -3.66 11.67 7.28
CA ALA A 62 -2.61 10.70 7.57
C ALA A 62 -1.51 10.71 6.50
N ILE A 63 -1.90 10.70 5.22
CA ILE A 63 -0.96 10.85 4.09
C ILE A 63 -0.20 12.17 4.19
N GLY A 64 -0.89 13.27 4.53
CA GLY A 64 -0.31 14.60 4.68
C GLY A 64 0.72 14.66 5.82
N ALA A 65 0.45 14.03 6.95
CA ALA A 65 1.37 13.94 8.08
C ALA A 65 2.66 13.21 7.67
N VAL A 66 2.52 12.09 6.94
CA VAL A 66 3.64 11.31 6.44
C VAL A 66 4.45 12.06 5.39
N LEU A 67 3.79 12.69 4.41
CA LEU A 67 4.45 13.47 3.35
C LEU A 67 5.10 14.76 3.89
N GLY A 68 4.50 15.37 4.91
CA GLY A 68 4.95 16.60 5.54
C GLY A 68 5.98 16.41 6.65
N GLY A 69 6.34 15.16 6.97
CA GLY A 69 7.28 14.83 8.05
C GLY A 69 6.73 15.09 9.47
N ALA A 70 5.46 15.44 9.61
CA ALA A 70 4.78 15.69 10.89
C ALA A 70 4.17 14.42 11.51
N GLY A 71 4.08 13.32 10.75
CA GLY A 71 3.67 12.01 11.24
C GLY A 71 4.76 11.39 12.10
N GLY A 72 4.62 11.51 13.42
CA GLY A 72 5.49 10.88 14.41
C GLY A 72 5.44 9.35 14.35
N ALA A 73 6.21 8.77 13.42
CA ALA A 73 6.65 7.37 13.41
C ALA A 73 7.79 7.16 12.40
N VAL A 74 8.75 8.09 12.37
CA VAL A 74 10.07 7.83 11.77
C VAL A 74 11.13 7.90 12.88
N ILE A 75 10.96 7.09 13.93
CA ILE A 75 12.11 6.65 14.73
C ILE A 75 12.78 5.55 13.92
N GLY A 76 14.07 5.75 13.72
CA GLY A 76 14.90 5.06 12.75
C GLY A 76 15.09 3.56 13.02
N GLY A 77 15.70 2.94 12.03
CA GLY A 77 16.25 1.60 12.14
C GLY A 77 15.56 0.62 11.20
N GLN A 78 16.17 0.44 10.03
CA GLN A 78 15.93 -0.67 9.09
C GLN A 78 14.62 -0.59 8.29
N VAL A 79 14.61 0.30 7.30
CA VAL A 79 13.94 -0.02 6.03
C VAL A 79 14.79 -1.09 5.34
N ALA A 80 14.61 -2.34 5.76
CA ALA A 80 15.31 -3.49 5.22
C ALA A 80 14.71 -3.87 3.85
N GLY A 81 15.06 -3.12 2.81
CA GLY A 81 14.74 -3.48 1.44
C GLY A 81 14.75 -2.27 0.49
N ARG A 82 15.31 -2.46 -0.72
CA ARG A 82 15.28 -1.47 -1.82
C ARG A 82 13.86 -1.20 -2.37
N ASP A 83 12.85 -1.87 -1.82
CA ASP A 83 11.48 -1.95 -2.34
C ASP A 83 10.39 -1.46 -1.39
N ASP A 84 10.76 -0.97 -0.20
CA ASP A 84 9.81 -0.41 0.75
C ASP A 84 9.50 1.06 0.41
N ARG A 85 8.22 1.43 0.48
CA ARG A 85 7.72 2.78 0.20
C ARG A 85 6.76 3.19 1.29
N VAL A 86 6.80 4.47 1.65
CA VAL A 86 5.88 4.99 2.66
C VAL A 86 4.52 5.32 2.05
N VAL A 87 4.49 5.85 0.82
CA VAL A 87 3.25 6.18 0.11
C VAL A 87 3.43 6.07 -1.41
N GLY A 88 2.38 5.63 -2.11
CA GLY A 88 2.32 5.62 -3.58
C GLY A 88 1.94 7.00 -4.10
N MET A 89 2.48 7.43 -5.25
CA MET A 89 2.24 8.81 -5.73
C MET A 89 2.11 8.89 -7.25
N VAL A 90 1.22 9.78 -7.72
CA VAL A 90 1.11 10.16 -9.13
C VAL A 90 1.96 11.38 -9.44
N ILE A 91 2.73 11.32 -10.54
CA ILE A 91 3.57 12.42 -11.02
C ILE A 91 2.70 13.51 -11.68
N GLY A 92 2.85 14.74 -11.20
CA GLY A 92 1.95 15.85 -11.52
C GLY A 92 2.07 16.44 -12.93
N GLY A 93 3.23 16.35 -13.57
CA GLY A 93 3.51 17.10 -14.82
C GLY A 93 2.55 16.79 -15.98
N VAL A 94 1.94 15.60 -15.99
CA VAL A 94 0.98 15.17 -17.04
C VAL A 94 -0.44 15.02 -16.49
N LEU A 95 -0.61 15.07 -15.17
CA LEU A 95 -1.89 14.86 -14.50
C LEU A 95 -2.96 15.82 -15.02
N GLY A 96 -2.68 17.13 -15.01
CA GLY A 96 -3.64 18.17 -15.44
C GLY A 96 -4.06 18.05 -16.91
N ALA A 97 -3.17 17.62 -17.81
CA ALA A 97 -3.49 17.42 -19.22
C ALA A 97 -4.39 16.19 -19.46
N VAL A 98 -4.34 15.21 -18.55
CA VAL A 98 -5.09 13.95 -18.63
C VAL A 98 -6.44 14.07 -17.94
N VAL A 99 -6.49 14.59 -16.70
CA VAL A 99 -7.73 14.72 -15.94
C VAL A 99 -8.52 15.99 -16.29
N GLY A 100 -7.85 16.98 -16.89
CA GLY A 100 -8.39 18.28 -17.26
C GLY A 100 -7.96 19.38 -16.29
N HIS A 101 -7.76 20.59 -16.82
CA HIS A 101 -7.22 21.73 -16.07
C HIS A 101 -8.01 22.04 -14.79
N ALA A 102 -9.35 22.17 -14.90
CA ALA A 102 -10.21 22.46 -13.76
C ALA A 102 -10.19 21.38 -12.65
N ILE A 103 -9.89 20.12 -12.98
CA ILE A 103 -9.77 19.06 -11.98
C ILE A 103 -8.36 19.07 -11.38
N GLY A 104 -7.34 19.27 -12.22
CA GLY A 104 -5.93 19.22 -11.81
C GLY A 104 -5.48 20.42 -10.99
N GLU A 105 -6.09 21.59 -11.17
CA GLU A 105 -5.79 22.81 -10.39
C GLU A 105 -6.18 22.65 -8.92
N GLU A 106 -7.27 21.93 -8.64
CA GLU A 106 -7.77 21.67 -7.29
C GLU A 106 -6.97 20.57 -6.55
N MET A 107 -6.08 19.86 -7.26
CA MET A 107 -5.37 18.71 -6.72
C MET A 107 -4.01 19.09 -6.12
N ASP A 108 -3.82 18.73 -4.84
CA ASP A 108 -2.55 18.87 -4.15
C ASP A 108 -1.74 17.55 -4.12
N LYS A 109 -0.64 17.53 -3.35
CA LYS A 109 0.21 16.33 -3.18
C LYS A 109 -0.52 15.15 -2.54
N ARG A 110 -1.46 15.41 -1.62
CA ARG A 110 -2.24 14.39 -0.91
C ARG A 110 -3.24 13.72 -1.85
N ASP A 111 -3.87 14.48 -2.75
CA ASP A 111 -4.75 13.90 -3.78
C ASP A 111 -3.99 12.97 -4.73
N ARG A 112 -2.79 13.39 -5.15
CA ARG A 112 -1.91 12.57 -5.99
C ARG A 112 -1.41 11.33 -5.28
N ALA A 113 -1.20 11.40 -3.97
CA ALA A 113 -0.84 10.26 -3.14
C ALA A 113 -2.04 9.32 -2.95
N CYS A 114 -3.26 9.83 -2.74
CA CYS A 114 -4.47 9.00 -2.73
C CYS A 114 -4.63 8.21 -4.03
N MET A 115 -4.48 8.87 -5.19
CA MET A 115 -4.55 8.18 -6.49
C MET A 115 -3.43 7.15 -6.67
N GLY A 116 -2.20 7.53 -6.34
CA GLY A 116 -1.03 6.64 -6.51
C GLY A 116 -1.12 5.43 -5.61
N HIS A 117 -1.51 5.63 -4.35
CA HIS A 117 -1.67 4.55 -3.40
C HIS A 117 -2.91 3.68 -3.69
N ALA A 118 -3.98 4.25 -4.25
CA ALA A 118 -5.12 3.49 -4.77
C ALA A 118 -4.72 2.58 -5.95
N LEU A 119 -3.79 3.00 -6.81
CA LEU A 119 -3.27 2.13 -7.88
C LEU A 119 -2.41 0.98 -7.35
N GLU A 120 -1.81 1.15 -6.17
CA GLU A 120 -1.00 0.13 -5.52
C GLU A 120 -1.85 -0.88 -4.77
N LEU A 121 -2.76 -0.43 -3.91
CA LEU A 121 -3.49 -1.30 -2.97
C LEU A 121 -4.98 -1.50 -3.34
N GLY A 122 -5.54 -0.61 -4.15
CA GLY A 122 -6.96 -0.62 -4.47
C GLY A 122 -7.37 -1.80 -5.33
N LYS A 123 -8.56 -2.34 -5.04
CA LYS A 123 -9.17 -3.43 -5.81
C LYS A 123 -9.77 -2.89 -7.11
N ALA A 124 -9.61 -3.67 -8.18
CA ALA A 124 -10.24 -3.39 -9.46
C ALA A 124 -11.77 -3.26 -9.32
N GLY A 125 -12.34 -2.17 -9.85
CA GLY A 125 -13.76 -1.87 -9.82
C GLY A 125 -14.27 -1.25 -8.50
N VAL A 126 -13.45 -1.19 -7.45
CA VAL A 126 -13.84 -0.60 -6.16
C VAL A 126 -13.36 0.85 -6.09
N PRO A 127 -14.26 1.83 -5.92
CA PRO A 127 -13.87 3.23 -5.82
C PRO A 127 -13.16 3.49 -4.49
N VAL A 128 -12.05 4.22 -4.58
CA VAL A 128 -11.40 4.89 -3.45
C VAL A 128 -11.88 6.33 -3.41
N VAL A 129 -12.45 6.73 -2.26
CA VAL A 129 -13.14 8.01 -2.13
C VAL A 129 -12.45 8.90 -1.09
N TRP A 130 -12.33 10.19 -1.40
CA TRP A 130 -11.90 11.23 -0.46
C TRP A 130 -12.56 12.57 -0.77
N SER A 131 -12.37 13.52 0.15
CA SER A 131 -12.84 14.90 -0.01
C SER A 131 -11.69 15.89 0.16
N HIS A 132 -11.75 16.99 -0.60
CA HIS A 132 -10.80 18.10 -0.54
C HIS A 132 -11.53 19.38 -0.95
N ASN A 133 -11.46 20.44 -0.13
CA ASN A 133 -12.02 21.76 -0.45
C ASN A 133 -13.47 21.74 -0.97
N GLY A 134 -14.33 20.92 -0.37
CA GLY A 134 -15.73 20.78 -0.78
C GLY A 134 -15.96 19.88 -2.00
N HIS A 135 -14.91 19.44 -2.69
CA HIS A 135 -14.98 18.47 -3.77
C HIS A 135 -14.85 17.03 -3.27
N ARG A 136 -15.62 16.12 -3.86
CA ARG A 136 -15.56 14.69 -3.60
C ARG A 136 -14.97 13.96 -4.79
N TYR A 137 -13.92 13.20 -4.53
CA TYR A 137 -13.19 12.45 -5.54
C TYR A 137 -13.53 10.97 -5.42
N HIS A 138 -13.81 10.36 -6.54
CA HIS A 138 -13.98 8.92 -6.68
C HIS A 138 -12.96 8.43 -7.69
N PHE A 139 -11.94 7.74 -7.20
CA PHE A 139 -10.91 7.15 -8.04
C PHE A 139 -11.03 5.64 -8.02
N THR A 140 -11.31 5.05 -9.17
CA THR A 140 -11.58 3.61 -9.29
C THR A 140 -10.50 2.96 -10.12
N PRO A 141 -9.58 2.18 -9.52
CA PRO A 141 -8.71 1.28 -10.27
C PRO A 141 -9.59 0.33 -11.08
N ARG A 142 -9.24 0.09 -12.34
CA ARG A 142 -9.99 -0.80 -13.24
C ARG A 142 -9.13 -2.04 -13.49
N GLY A 143 -8.91 -2.41 -14.74
CA GLY A 143 -8.10 -3.55 -15.13
C GLY A 143 -6.67 -3.18 -15.47
N ASP A 144 -5.85 -4.21 -15.59
CA ASP A 144 -4.45 -4.07 -15.95
C ASP A 144 -4.29 -3.84 -17.46
N ALA A 145 -3.19 -3.20 -17.84
CA ALA A 145 -2.80 -2.90 -19.20
C ALA A 145 -1.38 -3.43 -19.46
N SER A 146 -0.93 -3.38 -20.71
CA SER A 146 0.41 -3.85 -21.09
C SER A 146 1.51 -3.07 -20.35
N GLY A 147 2.65 -3.73 -20.12
CA GLY A 147 3.83 -3.09 -19.49
C GLY A 147 3.66 -2.74 -18.01
N GLY A 148 2.75 -3.42 -17.29
CA GLY A 148 2.50 -3.15 -15.88
C GLY A 148 1.68 -1.86 -15.63
N CYS A 149 1.13 -1.25 -16.68
CA CYS A 149 0.19 -0.15 -16.54
C CYS A 149 -1.18 -0.65 -16.06
N ARG A 150 -2.03 0.26 -15.61
CA ARG A 150 -3.41 -0.01 -15.19
C ARG A 150 -4.34 1.09 -15.68
N TYR A 151 -5.55 0.71 -16.04
CA TYR A 151 -6.63 1.67 -16.27
C TYR A 151 -7.22 2.13 -14.95
N ALA A 152 -7.61 3.39 -14.88
CA ALA A 152 -8.40 3.92 -13.79
C ALA A 152 -9.43 4.93 -14.29
N THR A 153 -10.45 5.15 -13.46
CA THR A 153 -11.48 6.16 -13.71
C THR A 153 -11.49 7.14 -12.56
N LEU A 154 -11.42 8.43 -12.88
CA LEU A 154 -11.55 9.52 -11.93
C LEU A 154 -12.88 10.24 -12.16
N VAL A 155 -13.62 10.46 -11.08
CA VAL A 155 -14.81 11.33 -11.03
C VAL A 155 -14.60 12.34 -9.90
N MET A 156 -14.84 13.62 -10.20
CA MET A 156 -14.89 14.70 -9.21
C MET A 156 -16.32 15.23 -9.18
N ASP A 157 -16.97 15.14 -8.03
CA ASP A 157 -18.38 15.47 -7.83
C ASP A 157 -19.29 14.77 -8.84
N GLN A 158 -20.14 15.52 -9.55
CA GLN A 158 -21.02 15.02 -10.61
C GLN A 158 -20.46 15.28 -12.02
N ARG A 159 -19.16 15.58 -12.15
CA ARG A 159 -18.53 15.78 -13.46
C ARG A 159 -18.46 14.46 -14.24
N LYS A 160 -18.35 14.56 -15.56
CA LYS A 160 -18.17 13.39 -16.44
C LYS A 160 -16.92 12.61 -16.02
N PRO A 161 -16.99 11.26 -15.96
CA PRO A 161 -15.83 10.44 -15.68
C PRO A 161 -14.65 10.71 -16.62
N ARG A 162 -13.44 10.58 -16.08
CA ARG A 162 -12.17 10.70 -16.81
C ARG A 162 -11.46 9.37 -16.75
N GLU A 163 -11.29 8.75 -17.90
CA GLU A 163 -10.47 7.54 -18.02
C GLU A 163 -8.99 7.92 -18.12
N VAL A 164 -8.16 7.22 -17.36
CA VAL A 164 -6.72 7.43 -17.34
C VAL A 164 -6.01 6.09 -17.50
N LEU A 165 -4.92 6.10 -18.26
CA LEU A 165 -3.94 5.01 -18.22
C LEU A 165 -2.84 5.44 -17.26
N ALA A 166 -2.58 4.64 -16.24
CA ALA A 166 -1.54 4.91 -15.25
C ALA A 166 -0.43 3.87 -15.40
N CYS A 167 0.80 4.31 -15.60
CA CYS A 167 1.96 3.43 -15.75
C CYS A 167 2.96 3.65 -14.62
N PRO A 168 3.44 2.60 -13.93
CA PRO A 168 4.44 2.72 -12.90
C PRO A 168 5.80 3.04 -13.53
N ASN A 169 6.60 3.86 -12.87
CA ASN A 169 8.00 4.08 -13.22
C ASN A 169 8.92 3.20 -12.33
N LYS A 170 10.22 3.21 -12.64
CA LYS A 170 11.25 2.49 -11.86
C LYS A 170 11.33 2.88 -10.38
N ASN A 171 10.79 4.05 -10.01
CA ASN A 171 10.79 4.57 -8.65
C ASN A 171 9.51 4.20 -7.87
N GLY A 172 8.56 3.47 -8.47
CA GLY A 172 7.26 3.16 -7.83
C GLY A 172 6.33 4.38 -7.76
N GLU A 173 6.44 5.29 -8.72
CA GLU A 173 5.50 6.39 -8.93
C GLU A 173 4.70 6.13 -10.20
N TRP A 174 3.50 6.70 -10.27
CA TRP A 174 2.58 6.51 -11.37
C TRP A 174 2.56 7.71 -12.30
N LYS A 175 2.68 7.48 -13.60
CA LYS A 175 2.49 8.50 -14.63
C LYS A 175 1.16 8.28 -15.32
N PHE A 176 0.34 9.33 -15.38
CA PHE A 176 -0.91 9.28 -16.11
C PHE A 176 -0.68 9.65 -17.57
N SER A 177 -1.40 8.98 -18.46
CA SER A 177 -1.53 9.30 -19.88
C SER A 177 -2.99 9.19 -20.30
N ARG A 178 -3.33 9.79 -21.44
CA ARG A 178 -4.62 9.55 -22.08
C ARG A 178 -4.66 8.12 -22.58
N ARG A 179 -5.87 7.54 -22.53
CA ARG A 179 -6.18 6.25 -23.14
C ARG A 179 -6.18 6.38 -24.66
#